data_AF-A0A5Z5C2B8-F1
#
_entry.id   AF-A0A5Z5C2B8-F1
#
_cell.length_a   1.000
_cell.length_b   1.000
_cell.length_c   1.000
_cell.angle_alpha   90.00
_cell.angle_beta   90.00
_cell.angle_gamma   90.00
#
_symmetry.space_group_name_H-M   'P 1'
#
loop_
_entity.id
_entity.type
_entity.pdbx_description
1 polymer ?
#
loop_
_entity_poly.entity_id
_entity_poly.type
_entity_poly.pdbx_seq_one_letter_code
_entity_poly.pdbx_strand_id
1 'polypeptide(L)' 'MQLRNVTRYYPEHMPFGENIQYFIDENGLDFYNSIDTFKLKYKLCIHPDTKV' A
#
# COMPACT_ATOMS: atom_id res chain seq x y z
N MET A 1 -5.27 1.83 -11.57
CA MET A 1 -5.28 1.63 -10.11
C MET A 1 -4.39 2.68 -9.47
N GLN A 2 -4.76 3.16 -8.28
CA GLN A 2 -3.97 4.07 -7.45
C GLN A 2 -4.22 3.74 -5.97
N LEU A 3 -3.17 3.76 -5.16
CA LEU A 3 -3.27 3.81 -3.70
C LEU A 3 -2.83 5.21 -3.25
N ARG A 4 -3.61 5.84 -2.36
CA ARG A 4 -3.36 7.21 -1.90
C ARG A 4 -3.10 7.22 -0.40
N ASN A 5 -2.21 8.13 0.02
CA ASN A 5 -1.89 8.36 1.44
C ASN A 5 -1.62 7.04 2.19
N VAL A 6 -0.81 6.17 1.57
CA VAL A 6 -0.53 4.83 2.11
C VAL A 6 0.17 4.95 3.46
N THR A 7 -0.39 4.29 4.47
CA THR A 7 0.15 4.28 5.84
C THR A 7 0.36 2.86 6.33
N ARG A 8 1.24 2.72 7.33
CA ARG A 8 1.46 1.43 8.00
C ARG A 8 0.27 1.10 8.89
N TYR A 9 -0.18 -0.16 8.86
CA TYR A 9 -1.16 -0.69 9.80
C TYR A 9 -0.72 -2.06 10.37
N TYR A 10 -1.47 -2.56 11.35
CA TYR A 10 -1.25 -3.85 11.99
C TYR A 10 -2.51 -4.70 11.83
N PRO A 11 -2.53 -5.70 10.94
CA PRO A 11 -3.71 -6.55 10.75
C PRO A 11 -3.88 -7.49 11.95
N GLU A 12 -5.12 -7.85 12.27
CA GLU A 12 -5.44 -8.82 13.33
C GLU A 12 -4.85 -10.21 13.04
N HIS A 13 -4.88 -10.61 11.77
CA HIS A 13 -4.24 -11.81 11.26
C HIS A 13 -3.13 -11.40 10.30
N MET A 14 -1.95 -12.03 10.38
CA MET A 14 -0.79 -11.68 9.57
C MET A 14 -0.66 -12.64 8.37
N PRO A 15 -1.37 -12.42 7.25
CA PRO A 15 -1.44 -13.39 6.14
C PRO A 15 -0.09 -13.67 5.47
N PHE A 16 0.87 -12.74 5.61
CA PHE A 16 2.20 -12.88 5.01
C PHE A 16 3.30 -13.12 6.07
N GLY A 17 2.93 -13.31 7.34
CA GLY A 17 3.84 -13.60 8.45
C GLY A 17 4.16 -12.41 9.35
N GLU A 18 4.88 -12.69 10.45
CA GLU A 18 5.06 -11.77 11.59
C GLU A 18 6.09 -10.66 11.40
N ASN A 19 6.97 -10.78 10.40
CA ASN A 19 8.02 -9.80 10.11
C ASN A 19 7.75 -8.99 8.84
N ILE A 20 6.48 -8.90 8.45
CA ILE A 20 6.03 -8.13 7.28
C ILE A 20 5.44 -6.81 7.73
N GLN A 21 5.76 -5.75 6.99
CA GLN A 21 5.15 -4.44 7.18
C GLN A 21 3.92 -4.32 6.29
N TYR A 22 2.77 -4.12 6.91
CA TYR A 22 1.50 -4.01 6.20
C TYR A 22 1.16 -2.55 5.93
N PHE A 23 0.59 -2.29 4.76
CA PHE A 23 0.29 -0.96 4.27
C PHE A 23 -1.15 -0.89 3.75
N ILE A 24 -1.86 0.18 4.11
CA ILE A 24 -3.25 0.39 3.72
C ILE A 24 -3.41 1.80 3.17
N ASP A 25 -4.24 1.97 2.14
CA ASP A 25 -4.59 3.29 1.62
C ASP A 25 -5.67 3.98 2.47
N GLU A 26 -5.94 5.24 2.16
CA GLU A 26 -6.96 6.04 2.85
C GLU A 26 -8.39 5.48 2.75
N ASN A 27 -8.66 4.55 1.83
CA ASN A 27 -9.97 3.92 1.62
C ASN A 27 -10.07 2.53 2.25
N GLY A 28 -9.01 2.06 2.92
CA GLY A 28 -8.99 0.73 3.53
C GLY A 28 -8.52 -0.41 2.60
N LEU A 29 -7.97 -0.09 1.41
CA LEU A 29 -7.42 -1.09 0.51
C LEU A 29 -6.00 -1.46 0.91
N ASP A 30 -5.79 -2.74 1.24
CA ASP A 30 -4.46 -3.28 1.55
C ASP A 30 -3.55 -3.31 0.32
N PHE A 31 -2.29 -2.93 0.51
CA PHE A 31 -1.28 -2.85 -0.52
C PHE A 31 -1.03 -4.20 -1.21
N TYR A 32 -0.84 -5.28 -0.45
CA TYR A 32 -0.51 -6.59 -1.01
C TYR A 32 -1.68 -7.17 -1.80
N ASN A 33 -2.91 -7.01 -1.29
CA ASN A 33 -4.13 -7.41 -2.00
C ASN A 33 -4.35 -6.59 -3.29
N SER A 34 -3.83 -5.36 -3.35
CA SER A 34 -3.97 -4.51 -4.53
C SER A 34 -2.98 -4.82 -5.67
N ILE A 35 -1.91 -5.59 -5.44
CA ILE A 35 -0.80 -5.79 -6.40
C ILE A 35 -1.30 -6.23 -7.77
N ASP A 36 -2.23 -7.20 -7.79
CA ASP A 36 -2.76 -7.77 -9.03
C ASP A 36 -3.63 -6.80 -9.83
N THR A 37 -4.08 -5.71 -9.23
CA THR A 37 -4.91 -4.70 -9.89
C THR A 37 -4.10 -3.66 -10.68
N PHE A 38 -2.78 -3.61 -10.48
CA PHE A 38 -1.86 -2.75 -11.25
C PHE A 38 -1.44 -3.42 -12.56
N LYS A 39 -2.26 -3.25 -13.61
CA LYS A 39 -2.06 -3.90 -14.93
C LYS A 39 -1.15 -3.15 -15.91
N LEU A 40 -0.78 -1.90 -15.61
CA LEU A 40 0.10 -1.11 -16.47
C LEU A 40 1.55 -1.60 -16.37
N LYS A 41 2.29 -1.49 -17.47
CA LYS A 41 3.70 -1.89 -17.56
C LYS A 41 4.59 -1.18 -16.54
N TYR A 42 4.28 0.08 -16.24
CA TYR A 42 5.04 0.92 -15.32
C TYR A 42 4.21 1.23 -14.08
N LYS A 43 4.88 1.22 -12.93
CA LYS A 43 4.32 1.55 -11.61
C LYS A 43 5.12 2.75 -11.08
N LEU A 44 4.42 3.76 -10.56
CA LEU A 44 5.01 4.99 -10.08
C LEU A 44 4.69 5.17 -8.60
N CYS A 45 5.72 5.44 -7.79
CA CYS A 45 5.59 5.90 -6.42
C CYS A 45 5.97 7.38 -6.38
N ILE A 46 5.08 8.21 -5.84
CA ILE A 46 5.30 9.65 -5.72
C ILE A 46 5.26 9.98 -4.23
N HIS A 47 6.35 10.51 -3.71
CA HIS A 47 6.33 11.11 -2.38
C HIS A 47 5.52 12.41 -2.44
N PRO A 48 4.69 12.71 -1.43
CA PRO A 48 4.02 14.00 -1.38
C PRO A 48 5.08 15.11 -1.45
N ASP A 49 4.77 16.17 -2.19
CA ASP A 49 5.59 17.39 -2.26
C ASP A 49 5.61 18.04 -0.88
N THR A 50 6.44 17.49 -0.01
CA THR A 50 6.76 18.07 1.29
C THR A 50 7.73 19.19 0.98
N LYS A 51 7.22 20.43 0.95
CA LYS A 51 8.06 21.60 1.14
C LYS A 51 8.66 21.46 2.54
N VAL A 52 9.88 20.90 2.59
CA VAL A 52 10.71 20.84 3.80
C VAL A 52 10.83 22.24 4.39
#